data_AF-A0A6J1R524-F1
#
_entry.id   AF-A0A6J1R524-F1
#
_cell.length_a   1.000
_cell.length_b   1.000
_cell.length_c   1.000
_cell.angle_alpha   90.00
_cell.angle_beta   90.00
_cell.angle_gamma   90.00
#
_symmetry.space_group_name_H-M   'P 1'
#
loop_
_entity.id
_entity.type
_entity.pdbx_description
1 polymer ?
#
loop_
_entity_poly.entity_id
_entity_poly.type
_entity_poly.pdbx_seq_one_letter_code
_entity_poly.pdbx_strand_id
1 'polypeptide(L)'
;MNDILNFIFFDEFADHNLPTNYRRPRKIKPRINYIEVLDEVDFKNRFRISKNSFMILLKRIENQIRQNTDCNDAIPPIIQLLVALRFYATGSFLQIIGDFCGISTSSTQRIVYRASCAIATLRQELIKLPLLPEEIRQNEEEFYQTAKFIRAIGCMDCTHIKIQSYSE
;
A
#
# COMPACT_ATOMS: atom_id res chain seq x y z
N MET A 1 36.63 4.54 20.68
CA MET A 1 35.92 5.40 19.69
C MET A 1 36.57 5.30 18.31
N ASN A 2 37.91 5.23 18.23
CA ASN A 2 38.64 5.06 16.95
C ASN A 2 38.43 3.70 16.26
N ASP A 3 38.18 2.61 17.00
CA ASP A 3 38.02 1.27 16.40
C ASP A 3 36.70 1.11 15.62
N ILE A 4 35.64 1.78 16.07
CA ILE A 4 34.33 1.76 15.39
C ILE A 4 34.40 2.58 14.10
N LEU A 5 35.05 3.74 14.14
CA LEU A 5 35.26 4.56 12.96
C LEU A 5 36.14 3.82 11.95
N ASN A 6 37.23 3.18 12.39
CA ASN A 6 38.07 2.37 11.52
C ASN A 6 37.31 1.19 10.91
N PHE A 7 36.44 0.53 11.67
CA PHE A 7 35.59 -0.55 11.15
C PHE A 7 34.60 -0.05 10.10
N ILE A 8 33.90 1.06 10.36
CA ILE A 8 32.94 1.67 9.42
C ILE A 8 33.64 2.13 8.14
N PHE A 9 34.78 2.82 8.26
CA PHE A 9 35.57 3.24 7.10
C PHE A 9 36.11 2.03 6.32
N PHE A 10 36.60 0.99 7.01
CA PHE A 10 37.11 -0.21 6.34
C PHE A 10 36.02 -0.96 5.57
N ASP A 11 34.79 -1.03 6.10
CA ASP A 11 33.64 -1.65 5.42
C ASP A 11 33.22 -0.83 4.18
N GLU A 12 33.25 0.51 4.27
CA GLU A 12 32.96 1.42 3.16
C GLU A 12 33.98 1.30 2.01
N PHE A 13 35.25 0.99 2.32
CA PHE A 13 36.30 0.76 1.32
C PHE A 13 36.39 -0.70 0.82
N ALA A 14 35.78 -1.67 1.53
CA ALA A 14 35.81 -3.09 1.15
C ALA A 14 34.90 -3.42 -0.06
N ASP A 15 33.84 -2.64 -0.27
CA ASP A 15 32.87 -2.83 -1.37
C ASP A 15 33.51 -2.61 -2.77
N HIS A 16 34.64 -1.92 -2.86
CA HIS A 16 35.36 -1.67 -4.12
C HIS A 16 36.07 -2.90 -4.71
N ASN A 17 36.19 -4.01 -3.98
CA ASN A 17 36.86 -5.24 -4.43
C ASN A 17 35.90 -6.40 -4.76
N LEU A 18 34.58 -6.16 -4.80
CA LEU A 18 33.63 -7.21 -5.16
C LEU A 18 33.65 -7.49 -6.68
N PRO A 19 33.79 -8.75 -7.12
CA PRO A 19 33.73 -9.08 -8.53
C PRO A 19 32.35 -8.69 -9.11
N THR A 20 32.37 -7.80 -10.10
CA THR A 20 31.18 -7.14 -10.67
C THR A 20 30.17 -8.08 -11.35
N ASN A 21 30.51 -9.36 -11.54
CA ASN A 21 29.71 -10.32 -12.30
C ASN A 21 29.12 -11.49 -11.48
N TYR A 22 29.19 -11.47 -10.15
CA TYR A 22 28.54 -12.51 -9.34
C TYR A 22 27.02 -12.27 -9.25
N ARG A 23 26.24 -12.91 -10.12
CA ARG A 23 24.78 -12.94 -9.99
C ARG A 23 24.42 -13.70 -8.72
N ARG A 24 23.94 -12.96 -7.70
CA ARG A 24 23.41 -13.57 -6.48
C ARG A 24 22.30 -14.58 -6.85
N PRO A 25 22.33 -15.80 -6.31
CA PRO A 25 21.30 -16.79 -6.60
C PRO A 25 19.94 -16.28 -6.13
N ARG A 26 18.90 -16.52 -6.95
CA ARG A 26 17.53 -16.11 -6.62
C ARG A 26 17.05 -16.90 -5.39
N LYS A 27 16.79 -16.20 -4.29
CA LYS A 27 16.12 -16.75 -3.10
C LYS A 27 14.63 -16.46 -3.19
N ILE A 28 13.80 -17.49 -3.26
CA ILE A 28 12.34 -17.37 -3.23
C ILE A 28 11.91 -17.53 -1.76
N LYS A 29 11.36 -16.46 -1.18
CA LYS A 29 10.77 -16.51 0.17
C LYS A 29 9.34 -17.07 0.07
N PRO A 30 8.86 -17.83 1.09
CA PRO A 30 7.48 -18.27 1.12
C PRO A 30 6.54 -17.06 1.20
N ARG A 31 5.45 -17.10 0.44
CA ARG A 31 4.43 -16.05 0.41
C ARG A 31 3.30 -16.47 1.33
N ILE A 32 3.02 -15.65 2.35
CA ILE A 32 2.01 -15.96 3.36
C ILE A 32 0.66 -15.42 2.89
N ASN A 33 -0.37 -16.26 2.87
CA ASN A 33 -1.75 -15.82 2.67
C ASN A 33 -2.33 -15.29 3.99
N TYR A 34 -2.17 -13.99 4.22
CA TYR A 34 -2.63 -13.36 5.47
C TYR A 34 -4.15 -13.38 5.69
N ILE A 35 -4.95 -13.70 4.66
CA ILE A 35 -6.40 -13.95 4.82
C ILE A 35 -6.66 -15.19 5.66
N GLU A 36 -5.85 -16.24 5.49
CA GLU A 36 -6.01 -17.53 6.18
C GLU A 36 -5.36 -17.50 7.57
N VAL A 37 -4.24 -16.79 7.71
CA VAL A 37 -3.41 -16.83 8.93
C VAL A 37 -3.89 -15.87 10.01
N LEU A 38 -4.35 -14.66 9.65
CA LEU A 38 -4.76 -13.66 10.64
C LEU A 38 -6.23 -13.81 11.00
N ASP A 39 -6.64 -13.41 12.19
CA ASP A 39 -8.06 -13.23 12.50
C ASP A 39 -8.63 -11.94 11.87
N GLU A 40 -9.94 -11.67 12.03
CA GLU A 40 -10.58 -10.49 11.45
C GLU A 40 -10.02 -9.16 12.02
N VAL A 41 -9.69 -9.14 13.32
CA VAL A 41 -9.24 -7.94 14.03
C VAL A 41 -7.82 -7.57 13.56
N ASP A 42 -6.92 -8.53 13.57
CA ASP A 42 -5.55 -8.37 13.10
C ASP A 42 -5.49 -8.07 11.62
N PHE A 43 -6.34 -8.72 10.82
CA PHE A 43 -6.43 -8.43 9.40
C PHE A 43 -6.86 -6.98 9.16
N LYS A 44 -7.93 -6.53 9.82
CA LYS A 44 -8.43 -5.17 9.70
C LYS A 44 -7.41 -4.14 10.19
N ASN A 45 -6.68 -4.42 11.27
CA ASN A 45 -5.62 -3.54 11.77
C ASN A 45 -4.45 -3.41 10.79
N ARG A 46 -4.05 -4.50 10.12
CA ARG A 46 -2.88 -4.50 9.23
C ARG A 46 -3.17 -4.02 7.82
N PHE A 47 -4.39 -4.24 7.32
CA PHE A 47 -4.77 -3.94 5.93
C PHE A 47 -5.86 -2.86 5.81
N ARG A 48 -6.38 -2.34 6.93
CA ARG A 48 -7.43 -1.29 7.01
C ARG A 48 -8.72 -1.63 6.24
N ILE A 49 -9.00 -2.91 6.05
CA ILE A 49 -10.20 -3.43 5.39
C ILE A 49 -10.62 -4.76 6.04
N SER A 50 -11.92 -5.06 6.07
CA SER A 50 -12.42 -6.36 6.52
C SER A 50 -12.08 -7.47 5.52
N LYS A 51 -12.05 -8.73 5.96
CA LYS A 51 -11.83 -9.86 5.06
C LYS A 51 -12.95 -9.99 4.03
N ASN A 52 -14.20 -9.71 4.42
CA ASN A 52 -15.34 -9.73 3.51
C ASN A 52 -15.17 -8.70 2.38
N SER A 53 -14.88 -7.44 2.73
CA SER A 53 -14.67 -6.39 1.75
C SER A 53 -13.43 -6.65 0.87
N PHE A 54 -12.39 -7.26 1.44
CA PHE A 54 -11.23 -7.74 0.68
C PHE A 54 -11.65 -8.75 -0.40
N MET A 55 -12.45 -9.76 -0.05
CA MET A 55 -12.88 -10.80 -1.01
C MET A 55 -13.79 -10.23 -2.11
N ILE A 56 -14.68 -9.30 -1.76
CA ILE A 56 -15.51 -8.58 -2.73
C ILE A 56 -14.64 -7.79 -3.70
N LEU A 57 -13.64 -7.06 -3.18
CA LEU A 57 -12.71 -6.29 -4.01
C LEU A 57 -11.88 -7.19 -4.91
N LEU A 58 -11.33 -8.29 -4.37
CA LEU A 58 -10.53 -9.26 -5.12
C LEU A 58 -11.31 -9.79 -6.32
N LYS A 59 -12.56 -10.23 -6.12
CA LYS A 59 -13.42 -10.76 -7.19
C LYS A 59 -13.65 -9.75 -8.33
N ARG A 60 -13.64 -8.44 -8.02
CA ARG A 60 -13.84 -7.38 -9.03
C ARG A 60 -12.60 -7.09 -9.87
N ILE A 61 -11.41 -7.26 -9.29
CA ILE A 61 -10.16 -6.85 -9.94
C ILE A 61 -9.25 -8.02 -10.35
N GLU A 62 -9.54 -9.25 -9.93
CA GLU A 62 -8.67 -10.43 -10.11
C GLU A 62 -8.22 -10.62 -11.56
N ASN A 63 -9.14 -10.45 -12.53
CA ASN A 63 -8.85 -10.61 -13.96
C ASN A 63 -7.85 -9.59 -14.48
N GLN A 64 -7.81 -8.39 -13.88
CA GLN A 64 -6.91 -7.31 -14.29
C GLN A 64 -5.51 -7.49 -13.70
N ILE A 65 -5.42 -8.03 -12.48
CA ILE A 65 -4.14 -8.22 -11.77
C ILE A 65 -3.51 -9.60 -11.99
N ARG A 66 -4.26 -10.57 -12.54
CA ARG A 66 -3.74 -11.88 -12.96
C ARG A 66 -2.59 -11.71 -13.95
N GLN A 67 -1.56 -12.53 -13.81
CA GLN A 67 -0.44 -12.58 -14.75
C GLN A 67 -0.74 -13.65 -15.79
N ASN A 68 -0.58 -13.33 -17.08
CA ASN A 68 -0.83 -14.25 -18.20
C ASN A 68 0.36 -15.19 -18.48
N THR A 69 1.22 -15.42 -17.50
CA THR A 69 2.45 -16.20 -17.69
C THR A 69 2.50 -17.36 -16.71
N ASP A 70 2.65 -18.56 -17.25
CA ASP A 70 2.85 -19.81 -16.49
C ASP A 70 4.32 -19.99 -16.02
N CYS A 71 5.20 -19.04 -16.34
CA CYS A 71 6.61 -19.10 -15.98
C CYS A 71 6.87 -18.53 -14.58
N ASN A 72 7.64 -19.26 -13.76
CA ASN A 72 8.36 -18.77 -12.57
C ASN A 72 7.52 -18.38 -11.33
N ASP A 73 6.60 -19.23 -10.88
CA ASP A 73 5.89 -19.04 -9.60
C ASP A 73 5.19 -17.65 -9.57
N ALA A 74 4.25 -17.47 -10.50
CA ALA A 74 3.49 -16.24 -10.64
C ALA A 74 2.79 -15.88 -9.31
N ILE A 75 2.89 -14.62 -8.91
CA ILE A 75 2.30 -14.16 -7.64
C ILE A 75 0.77 -14.19 -7.77
N PRO A 76 0.05 -14.97 -6.94
CA PRO A 76 -1.40 -15.09 -7.05
C PRO A 76 -2.11 -13.74 -6.83
N PRO A 77 -3.26 -13.47 -7.49
CA PRO A 77 -4.04 -12.25 -7.31
C PRO A 77 -4.32 -11.87 -5.86
N ILE A 78 -4.62 -12.87 -5.00
CA ILE A 78 -4.84 -12.68 -3.57
C ILE A 78 -3.62 -12.06 -2.88
N ILE A 79 -2.42 -12.58 -3.15
CA ILE A 79 -1.17 -12.04 -2.59
C ILE A 79 -0.87 -10.65 -3.16
N GLN A 80 -1.11 -10.45 -4.46
CA GLN A 80 -0.93 -9.14 -5.09
C GLN A 80 -1.80 -8.06 -4.42
N LEU A 81 -3.06 -8.37 -4.13
CA LEU A 81 -3.95 -7.43 -3.45
C LEU A 81 -3.52 -7.18 -1.99
N LEU A 82 -3.08 -8.21 -1.26
CA LEU A 82 -2.52 -8.05 0.10
C LEU A 82 -1.32 -7.10 0.11
N VAL A 83 -0.41 -7.23 -0.85
CA VAL A 83 0.75 -6.34 -1.01
C VAL A 83 0.30 -4.89 -1.20
N ALA A 84 -0.63 -4.65 -2.12
CA ALA A 84 -1.11 -3.31 -2.43
C ALA A 84 -1.82 -2.67 -1.22
N LEU A 85 -2.72 -3.40 -0.56
CA LEU A 85 -3.44 -2.92 0.62
C LEU A 85 -2.51 -2.68 1.79
N ARG A 86 -1.49 -3.51 1.99
CA ARG A 86 -0.50 -3.28 3.03
C ARG A 86 0.25 -1.97 2.80
N PHE A 87 0.63 -1.71 1.54
CA PHE A 87 1.24 -0.43 1.16
C PHE A 87 0.31 0.76 1.44
N TYR A 88 -0.97 0.68 1.10
CA TYR A 88 -1.92 1.78 1.39
C TYR A 88 -2.17 1.96 2.89
N ALA A 89 -2.19 0.87 3.66
CA ALA A 89 -2.47 0.90 5.08
C ALA A 89 -1.33 1.55 5.89
N THR A 90 -0.07 1.41 5.45
CA THR A 90 1.09 1.93 6.18
C THR A 90 1.79 3.11 5.52
N GLY A 91 1.66 3.28 4.21
CA GLY A 91 2.48 4.24 3.45
C GLY A 91 3.98 3.97 3.54
N SER A 92 4.41 2.75 3.88
CA SER A 92 5.82 2.42 4.09
C SER A 92 6.59 2.19 2.78
N PHE A 93 7.92 2.13 2.90
CA PHE A 93 8.80 1.82 1.78
C PHE A 93 8.50 0.45 1.15
N LEU A 94 8.56 0.39 -0.18
CA LEU A 94 8.29 -0.82 -0.97
C LEU A 94 9.17 -2.01 -0.57
N GLN A 95 10.40 -1.76 -0.11
CA GLN A 95 11.29 -2.82 0.38
C GLN A 95 10.72 -3.50 1.63
N ILE A 96 10.20 -2.72 2.58
CA ILE A 96 9.58 -3.26 3.81
C ILE A 96 8.33 -4.06 3.48
N ILE A 97 7.52 -3.58 2.53
CA ILE A 97 6.32 -4.32 2.08
C ILE A 97 6.70 -5.61 1.35
N GLY A 98 7.72 -5.55 0.49
CA GLY A 98 8.27 -6.72 -0.20
C GLY A 98 8.76 -7.77 0.80
N ASP A 99 9.54 -7.36 1.80
CA ASP A 99 10.02 -8.27 2.85
C ASP A 99 8.89 -8.87 3.68
N PHE A 100 7.87 -8.07 4.02
CA PHE A 100 6.67 -8.54 4.74
C PHE A 100 5.87 -9.60 3.96
N CYS A 101 5.83 -9.50 2.63
CA CYS A 101 5.08 -10.43 1.78
C CYS A 101 5.94 -11.51 1.11
N GLY A 102 7.26 -11.52 1.33
CA GLY A 102 8.19 -12.45 0.67
C GLY A 102 8.40 -12.18 -0.83
N ILE A 103 8.28 -10.92 -1.27
CA ILE A 103 8.33 -10.49 -2.68
C ILE A 103 9.46 -9.47 -2.87
N SER A 104 10.08 -9.45 -4.06
CA SER A 104 11.11 -8.45 -4.37
C SER A 104 10.52 -7.03 -4.41
N THR A 105 11.35 -6.02 -4.12
CA THR A 105 10.94 -4.61 -4.22
C THR A 105 10.42 -4.24 -5.61
N SER A 106 11.06 -4.76 -6.67
CA SER A 106 10.64 -4.51 -8.06
C SER A 106 9.27 -5.12 -8.39
N SER A 107 9.00 -6.34 -7.92
CA SER A 107 7.68 -6.96 -8.07
C SER A 107 6.62 -6.24 -7.24
N THR A 108 6.96 -5.82 -6.03
CA THR A 108 6.08 -5.03 -5.14
C THR A 108 5.64 -3.75 -5.82
N GLN A 109 6.57 -2.99 -6.41
CA GLN A 109 6.26 -1.76 -7.15
C GLN A 109 5.26 -2.01 -8.29
N ARG A 110 5.52 -3.03 -9.13
CA ARG A 110 4.64 -3.39 -10.25
C ARG A 110 3.27 -3.84 -9.79
N ILE A 111 3.20 -4.57 -8.68
CA ILE A 111 1.94 -5.01 -8.07
C ILE A 111 1.13 -3.81 -7.59
N VAL A 112 1.74 -2.93 -6.79
CA VAL A 112 1.09 -1.71 -6.28
C VAL A 112 0.54 -0.89 -7.45
N TYR A 113 1.35 -0.66 -8.49
CA TYR A 113 0.89 0.08 -9.67
C TYR A 113 -0.33 -0.59 -10.34
N ARG A 114 -0.24 -1.88 -10.66
CA ARG A 114 -1.33 -2.62 -11.35
C ARG A 114 -2.60 -2.69 -10.53
N ALA A 115 -2.47 -2.99 -9.23
CA ALA A 115 -3.59 -3.02 -8.30
C ALA A 115 -4.24 -1.64 -8.17
N SER A 116 -3.45 -0.57 -8.03
CA SER A 116 -3.96 0.81 -8.01
C SER A 116 -4.77 1.13 -9.27
N CYS A 117 -4.22 0.82 -10.45
CA CYS A 117 -4.93 1.05 -11.71
C CYS A 117 -6.24 0.26 -11.78
N ALA A 118 -6.22 -1.02 -11.38
CA ALA A 118 -7.41 -1.87 -11.40
C ALA A 118 -8.48 -1.36 -10.42
N ILE A 119 -8.10 -0.98 -9.20
CA ILE A 119 -9.02 -0.40 -8.22
C ILE A 119 -9.60 0.93 -8.71
N ALA A 120 -8.80 1.78 -9.35
CA ALA A 120 -9.25 3.06 -9.90
C ALA A 120 -10.30 2.93 -11.02
N THR A 121 -10.42 1.75 -11.66
CA THR A 121 -11.51 1.48 -12.61
C THR A 121 -12.87 1.44 -11.92
N LEU A 122 -12.91 1.09 -10.63
CA LEU A 122 -14.15 0.98 -9.83
C LEU A 122 -14.64 2.33 -9.28
N ARG A 123 -13.90 3.42 -9.53
CA ARG A 123 -14.16 4.73 -8.90
C ARG A 123 -15.58 5.25 -9.12
N GLN A 124 -16.15 5.07 -10.32
CA GLN A 124 -17.48 5.59 -10.65
C GLN A 124 -18.59 4.87 -9.90
N GLU A 125 -18.36 3.62 -9.51
CA GLU A 125 -19.34 2.82 -8.77
C GLU A 125 -19.21 3.04 -7.25
N LEU A 126 -17.98 3.16 -6.75
CA LEU A 126 -17.69 3.18 -5.33
C LEU A 126 -17.61 4.60 -4.75
N ILE A 127 -17.26 5.60 -5.54
CA ILE A 127 -17.13 6.99 -5.11
C ILE A 127 -18.33 7.78 -5.62
N LYS A 128 -19.24 8.11 -4.70
CA LYS A 128 -20.39 8.99 -4.97
C LYS A 128 -20.04 10.40 -4.49
N LEU A 129 -19.77 11.29 -5.44
CA LEU A 129 -19.65 12.71 -5.18
C LEU A 129 -20.99 13.38 -5.54
N PRO A 130 -21.42 14.42 -4.80
CA PRO A 130 -22.59 15.20 -5.20
C PRO A 130 -22.29 15.85 -6.56
N LEU A 131 -23.20 15.65 -7.51
CA LEU A 131 -23.07 16.19 -8.87
C LEU A 131 -24.14 17.24 -9.16
N LEU A 132 -25.29 17.19 -8.46
CA LEU A 132 -26.36 18.15 -8.67
C LEU A 132 -26.08 19.44 -7.88
N PRO A 133 -26.36 20.63 -8.46
CA PRO A 133 -26.19 21.91 -7.77
C PRO A 133 -26.99 22.04 -6.47
N GLU A 134 -28.08 21.27 -6.32
CA GLU A 134 -28.89 21.24 -5.10
C GLU A 134 -28.21 20.43 -3.99
N GLU A 135 -27.74 19.21 -4.29
CA GLU A 135 -26.97 18.37 -3.37
C GLU A 135 -25.69 19.08 -2.90
N ILE A 136 -25.01 19.77 -3.82
CA ILE A 136 -23.82 20.56 -3.51
C ILE A 136 -24.16 21.66 -2.50
N ARG A 137 -25.18 22.48 -2.76
CA ARG A 137 -25.58 23.56 -1.83
C ARG A 137 -26.02 23.02 -0.49
N GLN A 138 -26.78 21.93 -0.47
CA GLN A 138 -27.22 21.29 0.76
C GLN A 138 -26.01 20.86 1.60
N ASN A 139 -25.05 20.16 0.99
CA ASN A 139 -23.84 19.73 1.70
C ASN A 139 -23.04 20.94 2.21
N GLU A 140 -22.86 21.98 1.40
CA GLU A 140 -22.16 23.21 1.82
C GLU A 140 -22.80 23.84 3.06
N GLU A 141 -24.14 23.90 3.09
CA GLU A 141 -24.88 24.42 4.23
C GLU A 141 -24.73 23.53 5.47
N GLU A 142 -24.85 22.21 5.34
CA GLU A 142 -24.70 21.26 6.44
C GLU A 142 -23.29 21.31 7.07
N PHE A 143 -22.24 21.39 6.24
CA PHE A 143 -20.86 21.56 6.71
C PHE A 143 -20.63 22.90 7.41
N TYR A 144 -21.23 23.98 6.88
CA TYR A 144 -21.14 25.29 7.51
C TYR A 144 -21.90 25.35 8.85
N GLN A 145 -23.06 24.70 8.94
CA GLN A 145 -23.82 24.62 10.19
C GLN A 145 -23.08 23.80 11.25
N THR A 146 -22.48 22.67 10.86
CA THR A 146 -21.80 21.74 11.79
C THR A 146 -20.44 22.26 12.25
N ALA A 147 -19.59 22.73 11.35
CA ALA A 147 -18.18 23.02 11.63
C ALA A 147 -17.68 24.36 11.05
N LYS A 148 -18.58 25.19 10.49
CA LYS A 148 -18.25 26.46 9.82
C LYS A 148 -17.30 26.30 8.63
N PHE A 149 -17.23 25.11 8.04
CA PHE A 149 -16.48 24.89 6.81
C PHE A 149 -17.24 25.51 5.63
N ILE A 150 -16.57 26.43 4.95
CA ILE A 150 -17.12 27.16 3.81
C ILE A 150 -16.88 26.33 2.55
N ARG A 151 -17.93 26.12 1.75
CA ARG A 151 -17.87 25.44 0.44
C ARG A 151 -17.37 23.99 0.49
N ALA A 152 -17.58 23.31 1.62
CA ALA A 152 -17.29 21.89 1.75
C ALA A 152 -18.47 21.08 1.19
N ILE A 153 -18.21 20.19 0.23
CA ILE A 153 -19.25 19.40 -0.45
C ILE A 153 -19.23 17.92 -0.04
N GLY A 154 -18.25 17.52 0.78
CA GLY A 154 -18.04 16.16 1.21
C GLY A 154 -16.78 16.07 2.08
N CYS A 155 -16.65 14.96 2.80
CA CYS A 155 -15.46 14.65 3.55
C CYS A 155 -14.98 13.24 3.21
N MET A 156 -13.67 13.07 3.11
CA MET A 156 -13.03 11.76 3.15
C MET A 156 -12.27 11.72 4.47
N ASP A 157 -12.37 10.61 5.19
CA ASP A 157 -11.62 10.43 6.43
C ASP A 157 -10.11 10.51 6.14
N CYS A 158 -9.37 11.27 6.95
CA CYS A 158 -8.00 11.70 6.68
C CYS A 158 -7.04 11.28 7.80
N THR A 159 -5.77 11.11 7.43
CA THR A 159 -4.68 10.96 8.40
C THR A 159 -4.48 12.29 9.16
N HIS A 160 -4.63 12.27 10.48
CA HIS A 160 -4.33 13.41 11.33
C HIS A 160 -2.82 13.65 11.37
N ILE A 161 -2.32 14.69 10.69
CA ILE A 161 -0.95 15.15 10.83
C ILE A 161 -0.92 16.15 11.99
N LYS A 162 -0.27 15.78 13.10
CA LYS A 162 -0.09 16.69 14.24
C LYS A 162 0.88 17.80 13.82
N ILE A 163 0.38 19.02 13.68
CA ILE A 163 1.22 20.20 13.47
C ILE A 163 1.79 20.58 14.85
N GLN A 164 3.12 20.54 14.97
CA GLN A 164 3.80 21.00 16.17
C GLN A 164 3.84 22.53 16.12
N SER A 165 3.19 23.19 17.07
CA SER A 165 3.29 24.65 17.21
C SER A 165 4.72 25.01 17.62
N TYR A 166 5.30 26.01 16.96
CA TYR A 166 6.45 26.71 17.52
C TYR A 166 5.95 27.46 18.75
N SER A 167 6.37 27.02 19.93
CA SER A 167 6.22 27.80 21.15
C SER A 167 7.18 28.98 21.07
N GLU A 168 6.65 30.21 21.12
CA GLU A 168 7.42 31.42 21.47
C GLU A 168 7.92 31.37 22.92
#